data_AF-A0A7S2NXR0-F1
#
_entry.id   AF-A0A7S2NXR0-F1
#
_cell.length_a   1.000
_cell.length_b   1.000
_cell.length_c   1.000
_cell.angle_alpha   90.00
_cell.angle_beta   90.00
_cell.angle_gamma   90.00
#
_symmetry.space_group_name_H-M   'P 1'
#
loop_
_entity.id
_entity.type
_entity.pdbx_description
1 polymer ?
#
loop_
_entity_poly.entity_id
_entity_poly.type
_entity_poly.pdbx_seq_one_letter_code
_entity_poly.pdbx_strand_id
1 'polypeptide(L)'
;SSHFCSRHRAERPIASRPRAPASRPAGAMSVLPPVIALAGGGIPRPVWQLMPEISPGKAMLGSIFLFNAPHMVRMFLMHKAANVIKNENPRAQLAELKGHKAYGEMISRAEGAHVNGLESFPVFAAGLLAAKAAGVDKTLIGKLAAFHLLCRTAFNVLYIGFSTPAPPAPPALT
;
A
#
# COMPACT_ATOMS: atom_id res chain seq x y z
N SER A 1 -68.06 -14.38 14.59
CA SER A 1 -67.89 -13.11 15.33
C SER A 1 -66.47 -13.02 15.82
N SER A 2 -65.58 -12.43 15.03
CA SER A 2 -65.28 -10.99 15.05
C SER A 2 -64.54 -10.59 16.33
N HIS A 3 -63.22 -10.43 16.25
CA HIS A 3 -62.56 -9.19 16.64
C HIS A 3 -61.11 -9.17 16.14
N PHE A 4 -61.01 -8.70 14.91
CA PHE A 4 -59.83 -8.11 14.29
C PHE A 4 -59.41 -6.90 15.15
N CYS A 5 -58.38 -7.05 16.00
CA CYS A 5 -57.78 -5.94 16.73
C CYS A 5 -56.42 -5.62 16.11
N SER A 6 -56.50 -4.78 15.08
CA SER A 6 -55.41 -4.09 14.41
C SER A 6 -54.53 -3.35 15.43
N ARG A 7 -53.34 -3.89 15.74
CA ARG A 7 -52.31 -3.09 16.40
C ARG A 7 -51.72 -2.14 15.36
N HIS A 8 -52.24 -0.91 15.41
CA HIS A 8 -51.68 0.27 14.78
C HIS A 8 -50.16 0.30 14.96
N ARG A 9 -49.45 0.11 13.85
CA ARG A 9 -48.05 0.46 13.69
C ARG A 9 -47.97 1.98 13.90
N ALA A 10 -47.54 2.40 15.08
CA ALA A 10 -47.18 3.79 15.33
C ALA A 10 -45.98 4.11 14.43
N GLU A 11 -46.26 4.74 13.30
CA GLU A 11 -45.28 5.35 12.42
C GLU A 11 -44.50 6.38 13.24
N ARG A 12 -43.24 6.08 13.54
CA ARG A 12 -42.36 7.08 14.13
C ARG A 12 -42.21 8.21 13.11
N PRO A 13 -42.44 9.48 13.46
CA PRO A 13 -42.20 10.58 12.54
C PRO A 13 -40.73 10.53 12.11
N ILE A 14 -40.51 10.42 10.80
CA ILE A 14 -39.21 10.54 10.16
C ILE A 14 -38.72 11.95 10.48
N ALA A 15 -37.91 12.08 11.51
CA ALA A 15 -37.22 13.33 11.84
C ALA A 15 -36.34 13.68 10.64
N SER A 16 -36.80 14.69 9.88
CA SER A 16 -36.08 15.28 8.77
C SER A 16 -34.73 15.81 9.28
N ARG A 17 -33.65 15.13 8.91
CA ARG A 17 -32.29 15.61 9.17
C ARG A 17 -32.15 17.01 8.56
N PRO A 18 -31.61 18.00 9.29
CA PRO A 18 -31.28 19.29 8.69
C PRO A 18 -30.27 19.07 7.57
N ARG A 19 -30.64 19.52 6.36
CA ARG A 19 -29.82 19.48 5.16
C ARG A 19 -28.61 20.37 5.41
N ALA A 20 -27.43 19.76 5.57
CA ALA A 20 -26.17 20.49 5.69
C ALA A 20 -26.01 21.46 4.52
N PRO A 21 -25.55 22.71 4.74
CA PRO A 21 -25.37 23.67 3.67
C PRO A 21 -24.32 23.17 2.68
N ALA A 22 -24.75 23.10 1.41
CA ALA A 22 -23.88 22.88 0.27
C ALA A 22 -22.99 24.10 0.05
N SER A 23 -21.67 23.92 0.17
CA SER A 23 -20.65 24.56 -0.69
C SER A 23 -19.26 24.21 -0.17
N ARG A 24 -18.75 23.01 -0.48
CA ARG A 24 -17.29 22.87 -0.61
C ARG A 24 -16.97 23.28 -2.04
N PRO A 25 -16.04 24.21 -2.28
CA PRO A 25 -15.78 24.74 -3.60
C PRO A 25 -15.45 23.58 -4.56
N ALA A 26 -16.23 23.48 -5.63
CA ALA A 26 -15.92 22.72 -6.82
C ALA A 26 -14.65 23.33 -7.46
N GLY A 27 -13.50 23.00 -6.88
CA GLY A 27 -12.21 23.62 -7.24
C GLY A 27 -10.98 22.86 -6.74
N ALA A 28 -11.16 21.80 -5.96
CA ALA A 28 -10.12 20.81 -5.70
C ALA A 28 -10.33 19.55 -6.55
N MET A 29 -10.79 19.73 -7.79
CA MET A 29 -10.51 18.75 -8.83
C MET A 29 -9.01 18.77 -9.00
N SER A 30 -8.32 17.81 -8.39
CA SER A 30 -7.07 17.20 -8.88
C SER A 30 -6.62 17.87 -10.19
N VAL A 31 -5.82 18.94 -10.08
CA VAL A 31 -5.30 19.71 -11.24
C VAL A 31 -3.98 19.08 -11.73
N LEU A 32 -3.56 17.98 -11.08
CA LEU A 32 -2.37 17.22 -11.44
C LEU A 32 -2.53 16.35 -12.71
N PRO A 33 -3.69 15.72 -13.00
CA PRO A 33 -3.91 14.95 -14.22
C PRO A 33 -3.85 15.76 -15.53
N PRO A 34 -4.43 16.98 -15.64
CA PRO A 34 -4.41 17.73 -16.90
C PRO A 34 -3.04 18.26 -17.27
N VAL A 35 -2.23 18.74 -16.30
CA VAL A 35 -0.90 19.30 -16.60
C VAL A 35 0.05 18.20 -17.08
N ILE A 36 -0.03 17.01 -16.48
CA ILE A 36 0.72 15.84 -16.95
C ILE A 36 0.22 15.46 -18.35
N ALA A 37 -1.10 15.37 -18.59
CA ALA A 37 -1.63 14.98 -19.90
C ALA A 37 -1.33 15.99 -21.03
N LEU A 38 -1.39 17.30 -20.76
CA LEU A 38 -1.25 18.36 -21.77
C LEU A 38 0.22 18.66 -22.13
N ALA A 39 1.17 18.36 -21.24
CA ALA A 39 2.61 18.59 -21.45
C ALA A 39 3.34 17.43 -22.19
N GLY A 40 2.61 16.48 -22.78
CA GLY A 40 3.20 15.27 -23.38
C GLY A 40 3.54 14.21 -22.32
N GLY A 41 2.54 13.92 -21.47
CA GLY A 41 2.63 13.25 -20.17
C GLY A 41 3.47 12.00 -20.07
N GLY A 42 4.66 12.18 -19.52
CA GLY A 42 5.48 11.14 -18.93
C GLY A 42 6.22 11.70 -17.72
N ILE A 43 6.85 10.78 -16.98
CA ILE A 43 7.79 11.04 -15.88
C ILE A 43 8.62 12.30 -16.16
N PRO A 44 8.80 13.23 -15.20
CA PRO A 44 9.52 14.48 -15.42
C PRO A 44 10.84 14.23 -16.14
N ARG A 45 11.13 14.94 -17.25
CA ARG A 45 12.36 14.74 -18.05
C ARG A 45 13.66 14.63 -17.23
N PRO A 46 13.91 15.42 -16.17
CA PRO A 46 15.11 15.24 -15.35
C PRO A 46 15.14 13.88 -14.63
N VAL A 47 13.97 13.40 -14.16
CA VAL A 47 13.86 12.07 -13.54
C VAL A 47 14.07 10.99 -14.60
N TRP A 48 13.50 11.14 -15.79
CA TRP A 48 13.68 10.19 -16.90
C TRP A 48 15.13 10.07 -17.38
N GLN A 49 15.89 11.18 -17.35
CA GLN A 49 17.30 11.22 -17.73
C GLN A 49 18.23 10.68 -16.65
N LEU A 50 17.84 10.77 -15.37
CA LEU A 50 18.61 10.24 -14.24
C LEU A 50 18.49 8.72 -14.10
N MET A 51 17.47 8.10 -14.70
CA MET A 51 17.23 6.67 -14.51
C MET A 51 18.28 5.81 -15.22
N PRO A 52 18.92 4.87 -14.50
CA PRO A 52 19.89 3.97 -15.10
C PRO A 52 19.21 3.02 -16.09
N GLU A 53 19.87 2.76 -17.21
CA GLU A 53 19.42 1.78 -18.20
C GLU A 53 19.75 0.37 -17.70
N ILE A 54 18.88 -0.16 -16.85
CA ILE A 54 18.99 -1.52 -16.34
C ILE A 54 18.39 -2.48 -17.37
N SER A 55 19.16 -3.49 -17.77
CA SER A 55 18.64 -4.58 -18.62
C SER A 55 17.40 -5.21 -17.96
N PRO A 56 16.31 -5.48 -18.72
CA PRO A 56 15.07 -6.02 -18.16
C PRO A 56 15.28 -7.30 -17.31
N GLY A 57 16.22 -8.16 -17.69
CA GLY A 57 16.56 -9.35 -16.91
C GLY A 57 17.20 -9.04 -15.55
N LYS A 58 18.10 -8.04 -15.50
CA LYS A 58 18.71 -7.57 -14.24
C LYS A 58 17.67 -6.90 -13.35
N ALA A 59 16.74 -6.14 -13.93
CA ALA A 59 15.65 -5.52 -13.19
C ALA A 59 14.74 -6.59 -12.56
N MET A 60 14.45 -7.68 -13.29
CA MET A 60 13.64 -8.78 -12.75
C MET A 60 14.34 -9.49 -11.58
N LEU A 61 15.62 -9.83 -11.71
CA LEU A 61 16.39 -10.44 -10.62
C LEU A 61 16.51 -9.50 -9.41
N GLY A 62 16.80 -8.22 -9.65
CA GLY A 62 16.88 -7.20 -8.60
C GLY A 62 15.53 -6.97 -7.89
N SER A 63 14.42 -7.05 -8.64
CA SER A 63 13.09 -6.89 -8.08
C SER A 63 12.79 -7.96 -7.03
N ILE A 64 13.18 -9.22 -7.25
CA ILE A 64 12.94 -10.31 -6.28
C ILE A 64 13.54 -9.97 -4.91
N PHE A 65 14.77 -9.44 -4.89
CA PHE A 65 15.41 -8.99 -3.65
C PHE A 65 14.68 -7.79 -3.05
N LEU A 66 14.29 -6.82 -3.86
CA LEU A 66 13.60 -5.62 -3.38
C LEU A 66 12.21 -5.91 -2.79
N PHE A 67 11.44 -6.81 -3.41
CA PHE A 67 10.14 -7.24 -2.90
C PHE A 67 10.24 -8.08 -1.62
N ASN A 68 11.37 -8.77 -1.44
CA ASN A 68 11.69 -9.48 -0.19
C ASN A 68 12.42 -8.60 0.85
N ALA A 69 12.84 -7.38 0.52
CA ALA A 69 13.56 -6.51 1.45
C ALA A 69 12.79 -6.24 2.75
N PRO A 70 11.45 -5.97 2.73
CA PRO A 70 10.69 -5.83 3.97
C PRO A 70 10.69 -7.10 4.84
N HIS A 71 10.77 -8.28 4.24
CA HIS A 71 10.90 -9.55 4.95
C HIS A 71 12.25 -9.65 5.68
N MET A 72 13.34 -9.23 5.03
CA MET A 72 14.68 -9.19 5.64
C MET A 72 14.73 -8.19 6.80
N VAL A 73 14.12 -7.01 6.65
CA VAL A 73 14.01 -6.01 7.72
C VAL A 73 13.22 -6.57 8.90
N ARG A 74 12.09 -7.23 8.64
CA ARG A 74 11.30 -7.91 9.67
C ARG A 74 12.13 -8.94 10.42
N MET A 75 12.85 -9.82 9.72
CA MET A 75 13.67 -10.87 10.36
C MET A 75 14.78 -10.27 11.23
N PHE A 76 15.41 -9.18 10.79
CA PHE A 76 16.40 -8.45 11.58
C PHE A 76 15.79 -7.86 12.86
N LEU A 77 14.62 -7.23 12.76
CA LEU A 77 13.89 -6.68 13.91
C LEU A 77 13.44 -7.79 14.87
N MET A 78 12.99 -8.93 14.35
CA MET A 78 12.62 -10.09 15.15
C MET A 78 13.82 -10.68 15.90
N HIS A 79 14.98 -10.77 15.25
CA HIS A 79 16.22 -11.22 15.89
C HIS A 79 16.63 -10.27 17.03
N LYS A 80 16.53 -8.95 16.82
CA LYS A 80 16.76 -7.94 17.86
C LYS A 80 15.77 -8.00 19.03
N ALA A 81 14.51 -8.36 18.76
CA ALA A 81 13.48 -8.39 19.78
C ALA A 81 13.49 -9.69 20.62
N ALA A 82 13.75 -10.85 20.00
CA ALA A 82 13.62 -12.15 20.66
C ALA A 82 14.95 -12.82 21.05
N ASN A 83 16.10 -12.35 20.55
CA ASN A 83 17.44 -12.97 20.63
C ASN A 83 17.54 -14.40 20.07
N VAL A 84 16.50 -15.24 20.18
CA VAL A 84 16.38 -16.59 19.61
C VAL A 84 15.05 -16.71 18.86
N ILE A 85 15.11 -17.16 17.61
CA ILE A 85 13.93 -17.47 16.81
C ILE A 85 13.57 -18.93 17.03
N LYS A 86 12.37 -19.20 17.57
CA LYS A 86 11.82 -20.54 17.74
C LYS A 86 11.30 -21.03 16.39
N ASN A 87 12.02 -21.98 15.79
CA ASN A 87 11.67 -22.52 14.47
C ASN A 87 10.42 -23.42 14.47
N GLU A 88 9.90 -23.77 15.64
CA GLU A 88 8.71 -24.61 15.79
C GLU A 88 7.46 -23.93 15.21
N ASN A 89 7.32 -22.61 15.41
CA ASN A 89 6.16 -21.85 14.94
C ASN A 89 6.50 -20.36 14.69
N PRO A 90 7.19 -20.03 13.58
CA PRO A 90 7.63 -18.66 13.30
C PRO A 90 6.48 -17.66 13.14
N ARG A 91 5.28 -18.14 12.75
CA ARG A 91 4.08 -17.31 12.61
C ARG A 91 3.48 -16.94 13.97
N ALA A 92 3.46 -17.87 14.92
CA ALA A 92 2.98 -17.61 16.28
C ALA A 92 3.94 -16.66 17.00
N GLN A 93 5.25 -16.88 16.84
CA GLN A 93 6.26 -15.97 17.38
C GLN A 93 6.14 -14.55 16.82
N LEU A 94 5.84 -14.40 15.52
CA LEU A 94 5.59 -13.07 14.97
C LEU A 94 4.44 -12.36 15.68
N ALA A 95 3.32 -13.07 15.90
CA ALA A 95 2.15 -12.49 16.56
C ALA A 95 2.48 -12.00 17.98
N GLU A 96 3.31 -12.76 18.71
CA GLU A 96 3.84 -12.37 20.02
C GLU A 96 4.74 -11.12 19.93
N LEU A 97 5.68 -11.11 18.97
CA LEU A 97 6.65 -10.03 18.80
C LEU A 97 6.03 -8.71 18.33
N LYS A 98 4.87 -8.73 17.68
CA LYS A 98 4.11 -7.52 17.35
C LYS A 98 3.66 -6.75 18.61
N GLY A 99 3.51 -7.42 19.75
CA GLY A 99 3.20 -6.79 21.03
C GLY A 99 4.41 -6.14 21.71
N HIS A 100 5.61 -6.25 21.14
CA HIS A 100 6.83 -5.73 21.77
C HIS A 100 6.89 -4.20 21.74
N LYS A 101 7.10 -3.57 22.90
CA LYS A 101 7.00 -2.10 23.07
C LYS A 101 7.93 -1.29 22.15
N ALA A 102 9.11 -1.80 21.83
CA ALA A 102 10.11 -1.06 21.05
C ALA A 102 10.04 -1.30 19.54
N TYR A 103 9.72 -2.54 19.12
CA TYR A 103 9.85 -2.98 17.72
C TYR A 103 8.53 -3.50 17.12
N GLY A 104 7.48 -3.69 17.92
CA GLY A 104 6.25 -4.34 17.50
C GLY A 104 5.54 -3.62 16.35
N GLU A 105 5.45 -2.29 16.41
CA GLU A 105 4.88 -1.48 15.31
C GLU A 105 5.69 -1.61 14.02
N MET A 106 7.02 -1.53 14.11
CA MET A 106 7.90 -1.65 12.94
C MET A 106 7.83 -3.05 12.33
N ILE A 107 7.75 -4.10 13.16
CA ILE A 107 7.58 -5.49 12.71
C ILE A 107 6.24 -5.66 11.99
N SER A 108 5.15 -5.07 12.51
CA SER A 108 3.83 -5.10 11.89
C SER A 108 3.83 -4.38 10.53
N ARG A 109 4.44 -3.19 10.45
CA ARG A 109 4.56 -2.44 9.18
C ARG A 109 5.46 -3.16 8.17
N ALA A 110 6.57 -3.74 8.60
CA ALA A 110 7.44 -4.52 7.72
C ALA A 110 6.72 -5.75 7.14
N GLU A 111 5.84 -6.41 7.92
CA GLU A 111 4.98 -7.46 7.40
C GLU A 111 3.95 -6.92 6.39
N GLY A 112 3.27 -5.82 6.71
CA GLY A 112 2.31 -5.20 5.78
C GLY A 112 2.95 -4.80 4.44
N ALA A 113 4.15 -4.23 4.48
CA ALA A 113 4.93 -3.88 3.29
C ALA A 113 5.33 -5.12 2.46
N HIS A 114 5.65 -6.24 3.13
CA HIS A 114 5.97 -7.49 2.46
C HIS A 114 4.75 -8.08 1.74
N VAL A 115 3.60 -8.17 2.41
CA VAL A 115 2.35 -8.68 1.82
C VAL A 115 1.94 -7.82 0.63
N ASN A 116 1.95 -6.50 0.78
CA ASN A 116 1.68 -5.59 -0.33
C ASN A 116 2.65 -5.78 -1.52
N GLY A 117 3.90 -6.14 -1.21
CA GLY A 117 4.90 -6.47 -2.22
C GLY A 117 4.54 -7.74 -2.99
N LEU A 118 4.16 -8.80 -2.29
CA LEU A 118 3.78 -10.06 -2.91
C LEU A 118 2.53 -9.96 -3.78
N GLU A 119 1.60 -9.08 -3.44
CA GLU A 119 0.40 -8.82 -4.25
C GLU A 119 0.73 -8.01 -5.53
N SER A 120 1.68 -7.07 -5.42
CA SER A 120 2.05 -6.19 -6.54
C SER A 120 3.06 -6.84 -7.50
N PHE A 121 3.87 -7.78 -7.02
CA PHE A 121 4.94 -8.40 -7.80
C PHE A 121 4.47 -9.16 -9.06
N PRO A 122 3.41 -10.00 -9.02
CA PRO A 122 2.92 -10.70 -10.21
C PRO A 122 2.49 -9.74 -11.31
N VAL A 123 1.85 -8.62 -10.96
CA VAL A 123 1.40 -7.60 -11.92
C VAL A 123 2.60 -6.92 -12.58
N PHE A 124 3.63 -6.59 -11.80
CA PHE A 124 4.89 -6.04 -12.32
C PHE A 124 5.60 -7.03 -13.25
N ALA A 125 5.77 -8.28 -12.82
CA ALA A 125 6.46 -9.30 -13.60
C ALA A 125 5.72 -9.62 -14.91
N ALA A 126 4.39 -9.76 -14.85
CA ALA A 126 3.56 -9.97 -16.03
C ALA A 126 3.64 -8.79 -17.01
N GLY A 127 3.58 -7.55 -16.51
CA GLY A 127 3.72 -6.35 -17.34
C GLY A 127 5.10 -6.27 -18.02
N LEU A 128 6.18 -6.56 -17.29
CA LEU A 128 7.54 -6.56 -17.83
C LEU A 128 7.72 -7.62 -18.92
N LEU A 129 7.20 -8.83 -18.68
CA LEU A 129 7.27 -9.94 -19.64
C LEU A 129 6.39 -9.68 -20.87
N ALA A 130 5.19 -9.11 -20.69
CA ALA A 130 4.32 -8.76 -21.81
C ALA A 130 4.93 -7.66 -22.69
N ALA A 131 5.55 -6.62 -22.08
CA ALA A 131 6.25 -5.58 -22.83
C ALA A 131 7.46 -6.14 -23.61
N LYS A 132 8.20 -7.08 -23.00
CA LYS A 132 9.28 -7.80 -23.67
C LYS A 132 8.75 -8.65 -24.84
N ALA A 133 7.63 -9.35 -24.64
CA ALA A 133 7.01 -10.20 -25.67
C ALA A 133 6.45 -9.38 -26.85
N ALA A 134 5.93 -8.18 -26.58
CA ALA A 134 5.45 -7.24 -27.58
C ALA A 134 6.57 -6.55 -28.39
N GLY A 135 7.84 -6.80 -28.08
CA GLY A 135 8.97 -6.23 -28.81
C GLY A 135 9.21 -4.74 -28.55
N VAL A 136 8.72 -4.21 -27.41
CA VAL A 136 8.97 -2.81 -27.02
C VAL A 136 10.47 -2.60 -26.82
N ASP A 137 10.94 -1.39 -27.13
CA ASP A 137 12.36 -1.05 -27.00
C ASP A 137 12.90 -1.35 -25.59
N LYS A 138 14.07 -1.99 -25.53
CA LYS A 138 14.68 -2.49 -24.30
C LYS A 138 15.06 -1.35 -23.36
N THR A 139 15.42 -0.17 -23.90
CA THR A 139 15.79 0.99 -23.08
C THR A 139 14.56 1.56 -22.38
N LEU A 140 13.42 1.62 -23.08
CA LEU A 140 12.14 2.05 -22.49
C LEU A 140 11.69 1.11 -21.37
N ILE A 141 11.73 -0.20 -21.61
CA ILE A 141 11.37 -1.21 -20.60
C ILE A 141 12.30 -1.09 -19.39
N GLY A 142 13.61 -0.97 -19.62
CA GLY A 142 14.61 -0.83 -18.56
C GLY A 142 14.39 0.39 -17.68
N LYS A 143 14.10 1.55 -18.29
CA LYS A 143 13.79 2.80 -17.58
C LYS A 143 12.50 2.70 -16.77
N LEU A 144 11.44 2.13 -17.35
CA LEU A 144 10.17 1.92 -16.62
C LEU A 144 10.34 0.95 -15.45
N ALA A 145 11.10 -0.12 -15.64
CA ALA A 145 11.40 -1.06 -14.57
C ALA A 145 12.22 -0.40 -13.45
N ALA A 146 13.26 0.37 -13.80
CA ALA A 146 14.05 1.13 -12.83
C ALA A 146 13.19 2.15 -12.07
N PHE A 147 12.30 2.86 -12.76
CA PHE A 147 11.35 3.78 -12.14
C PHE A 147 10.48 3.09 -11.10
N HIS A 148 9.86 1.96 -11.49
CA HIS A 148 8.99 1.21 -10.61
C HIS A 148 9.74 0.73 -9.36
N LEU A 149 10.96 0.20 -9.52
CA LEU A 149 11.80 -0.23 -8.41
C LEU A 149 12.20 0.93 -7.50
N LEU A 150 12.49 2.11 -8.06
CA LEU A 150 12.79 3.30 -7.26
C LEU A 150 11.57 3.72 -6.42
N CYS A 151 10.40 3.83 -7.03
CA CYS A 151 9.15 4.12 -6.32
C CYS A 151 8.87 3.08 -5.23
N ARG A 152 9.10 1.80 -5.51
CA ARG A 152 8.91 0.72 -4.54
C ARG A 152 9.90 0.82 -3.37
N THR A 153 11.15 1.15 -3.65
CA THR A 153 12.18 1.37 -2.62
C THR A 153 11.77 2.53 -1.71
N ALA A 154 11.38 3.66 -2.31
CA ALA A 154 10.90 4.81 -1.56
C ALA A 154 9.67 4.46 -0.70
N PHE A 155 8.70 3.73 -1.27
CA PHE A 155 7.53 3.25 -0.52
C PHE A 155 7.94 2.38 0.68
N ASN A 156 8.82 1.39 0.50
CA ASN A 156 9.25 0.52 1.58
C ASN A 156 9.93 1.31 2.73
N VAL A 157 10.81 2.26 2.39
CA VAL A 157 11.49 3.11 3.39
C VAL A 157 10.50 3.99 4.14
N LEU A 158 9.59 4.65 3.42
CA LEU A 158 8.61 5.53 4.03
C LEU A 158 7.60 4.74 4.88
N TYR A 159 7.12 3.62 4.38
CA TYR A 159 6.08 2.82 5.05
C TYR A 159 6.59 2.19 6.35
N ILE A 160 7.85 1.74 6.39
CA ILE A 160 8.45 1.15 7.60
C ILE A 160 8.95 2.23 8.56
N GLY A 161 9.55 3.30 8.02
CA GLY A 161 10.22 4.33 8.80
C GLY A 161 9.30 5.38 9.43
N PHE A 162 8.13 5.64 8.86
CA PHE A 162 7.22 6.66 9.38
C PHE A 162 6.13 6.05 10.27
N SER A 163 5.96 6.66 11.43
CA SER A 163 4.87 6.37 12.36
C SER A 163 3.78 7.40 12.21
N THR A 164 2.63 7.01 11.67
CA THR A 164 1.39 7.75 11.89
C THR A 164 0.77 7.22 13.18
N PRO A 165 0.52 8.06 14.19
CA PRO A 165 -0.22 7.66 15.37
C PRO A 165 -1.57 7.08 14.95
N ALA A 166 -1.92 5.90 15.47
CA ALA A 166 -3.24 5.35 15.24
C ALA A 166 -4.30 6.35 15.73
N PRO A 167 -5.41 6.53 14.99
CA PRO A 167 -6.53 7.33 15.49
C PRO A 167 -6.96 6.79 16.85
N PRO A 168 -7.26 7.66 17.84
CA PRO A 168 -7.79 7.19 19.11
C PRO A 168 -9.04 6.34 18.82
N ALA A 169 -9.12 5.17 19.46
CA ALA A 169 -10.25 4.26 19.28
C ALA A 169 -11.56 5.03 19.50
N PRO A 170 -12.58 4.83 18.66
CA PRO A 170 -13.89 5.42 18.90
C PRO A 170 -14.35 5.00 20.30
N PRO A 171 -14.96 5.90 21.09
CA PRO A 171 -15.44 5.56 22.41
C PRO A 171 -16.36 4.35 22.29
N ALA A 172 -16.11 3.34 23.12
CA ALA A 172 -16.98 2.17 23.20
C ALA A 172 -18.40 2.67 23.48
N LEU A 173 -19.35 2.34 22.61
CA LEU A 173 -20.76 2.58 22.85
C LEU A 173 -21.16 1.69 24.03
N THR A 174 -21.16 2.27 25.23
CA THR A 174 -21.74 1.70 26.46
C THR A 174 -23.25 1.86 26.45
#